data_AF-A0A950YPU4-F1
#
_entry.id   AF-A0A950YPU4-F1
#
_cell.length_a   1.000
_cell.length_b   1.000
_cell.length_c   1.000
_cell.angle_alpha   90.00
_cell.angle_beta   90.00
_cell.angle_gamma   90.00
#
_symmetry.space_group_name_H-M   'P 1'
#
loop_
_entity.id
_entity.type
_entity.pdbx_description
1 polymer ?
#
loop_
_entity_poly.entity_id
_entity_poly.type
_entity_poly.pdbx_seq_one_letter_code
_entity_poly.pdbx_strand_id
1 'polypeptide(L)'
;MAHGTAVSEPGVWRAHRVVLLVSSLGLALSTGVARFRLPSDHRNGLSVVLGVAALASGLAVASAGDTTSVSASFLVTALAAVFLGPASAWVTAVLAEAVAAWRRHTRRLLIAFNLFGATVPAVSAAVVVQAVEPKVSNSVGFYALVAAVAAGINVLGYALIAYTHEALHRDGAMGPRAFFRFAPSIVLNVALVVAGAAIYVKVGLPGIAFALTAVFAFSYMAYLLDQSRRRAQQYVSLSWGVLAGLMRSLDVRDERAARHAAAVARFARDMAQSVGMSEQEQELAHTAGLLHDIGHFALSDRVAERGRTLTEDDWMA
;
A
#
# COMPACT_ATOMS: atom_id res chain seq x y z
N MET A 1 -28.92 18.96 15.12
CA MET A 1 -28.06 19.15 16.31
C MET A 1 -28.12 17.88 17.14
N ALA A 2 -27.06 17.08 17.09
CA ALA A 2 -26.76 16.04 18.07
C ALA A 2 -25.24 15.85 18.04
N HIS A 3 -24.54 16.69 18.79
CA HIS A 3 -23.11 16.53 19.05
C HIS A 3 -22.94 15.29 19.93
N GLY A 4 -22.61 14.16 19.30
CA GLY A 4 -22.08 12.99 19.99
C GLY A 4 -20.71 13.34 20.55
N THR A 5 -20.66 13.68 21.84
CA THR A 5 -19.42 13.75 22.61
C THR A 5 -18.84 12.34 22.67
N ALA A 6 -17.77 12.11 21.92
CA ALA A 6 -16.94 10.93 22.07
C ALA A 6 -16.37 10.93 23.49
N VAL A 7 -16.99 10.17 24.38
CA VAL A 7 -16.43 9.83 25.69
C VAL A 7 -15.18 9.01 25.40
N SER A 8 -14.02 9.67 25.36
CA SER A 8 -12.74 8.99 25.23
C SER A 8 -12.52 8.15 26.49
N GLU A 9 -12.58 6.84 26.38
CA GLU A 9 -12.34 5.96 27.53
C GLU A 9 -10.97 6.26 28.17
N PRO A 10 -10.88 6.36 29.50
CA PRO A 10 -9.64 6.70 30.21
C PRO A 10 -8.47 5.72 29.96
N GLY A 11 -8.76 4.51 29.44
CA GLY A 11 -7.75 3.53 29.03
C GLY A 11 -6.97 3.92 27.76
N VAL A 12 -7.61 4.60 26.81
CA VAL A 12 -7.02 4.94 25.50
C VAL A 12 -5.90 5.97 25.66
N TRP A 13 -6.10 6.96 26.51
CA TRP A 13 -5.08 7.99 26.81
C TRP A 13 -3.83 7.42 27.48
N ARG A 14 -4.00 6.42 28.36
CA ARG A 14 -2.88 5.73 28.99
C ARG A 14 -2.08 4.91 27.98
N ALA A 15 -2.77 4.19 27.09
CA ALA A 15 -2.13 3.43 26.03
C ALA A 15 -1.29 4.32 25.09
N HIS A 16 -1.85 5.45 24.64
CA HIS A 16 -1.13 6.43 23.82
C HIS A 16 0.12 6.97 24.51
N ARG A 17 0.05 7.28 25.80
CA ARG A 17 1.20 7.75 26.59
C ARG A 17 2.28 6.67 26.71
N VAL A 18 1.91 5.42 26.96
CA VAL A 18 2.87 4.31 27.06
C VAL A 18 3.55 4.07 25.70
N VAL A 19 2.79 4.03 24.61
CA VAL A 19 3.35 3.85 23.26
C VAL A 19 4.29 5.00 22.90
N LEU A 20 3.91 6.24 23.20
CA LEU A 20 4.78 7.41 23.02
C LEU A 20 6.07 7.29 23.83
N LEU A 21 5.97 6.98 25.13
CA LEU A 21 7.14 6.84 25.99
C LEU A 21 8.10 5.76 25.50
N VAL A 22 7.58 4.57 25.14
CA VAL A 22 8.39 3.47 24.60
C VAL A 22 9.05 3.88 23.27
N SER A 23 8.30 4.51 22.38
CA SER A 23 8.83 4.96 21.08
C SER A 23 9.90 6.04 21.25
N SER A 24 9.69 7.00 22.16
CA SER A 24 10.67 8.05 22.46
C SER A 24 11.92 7.51 23.14
N LEU A 25 11.79 6.57 24.09
CA LEU A 25 12.92 5.92 24.74
C LEU A 25 13.75 5.10 23.74
N GLY A 26 13.08 4.32 22.88
CA GLY A 26 13.76 3.55 21.84
C GLY A 26 14.44 4.43 20.79
N LEU A 27 13.81 5.54 20.41
CA LEU A 27 14.43 6.54 19.52
C LEU A 27 15.65 7.21 20.19
N ALA A 28 15.55 7.56 21.47
CA ALA A 28 16.67 8.13 22.22
C ALA A 28 17.83 7.13 22.34
N LEU A 29 17.53 5.86 22.62
CA LEU A 29 18.53 4.79 22.69
C LEU A 29 19.23 4.57 21.34
N SER A 30 18.47 4.43 20.25
CA SER A 30 19.06 4.25 18.91
C SER A 30 19.90 5.45 18.48
N THR A 31 19.46 6.67 18.81
CA THR A 31 20.24 7.90 18.57
C THR A 31 21.52 7.93 19.40
N GLY A 32 21.45 7.52 20.68
CA GLY A 32 22.60 7.41 21.56
C GLY A 32 23.63 6.40 21.04
N VAL A 33 23.19 5.22 20.62
CA VAL A 33 24.04 4.18 20.02
C VAL A 33 24.66 4.66 18.71
N ALA A 34 23.87 5.26 17.81
CA ALA A 34 24.35 5.83 16.56
C ALA A 34 25.42 6.89 16.79
N ARG A 35 25.21 7.80 17.76
CA ARG A 35 26.19 8.84 18.11
C ARG A 35 27.44 8.26 18.74
N PHE A 36 27.31 7.29 19.63
CA PHE A 36 28.45 6.64 20.30
C PHE A 36 29.32 5.86 19.30
N ARG A 37 28.68 5.20 18.32
CA ARG A 37 29.36 4.41 17.28
C ARG A 37 29.74 5.22 16.04
N LEU A 38 29.49 6.53 16.01
CA LEU A 38 29.84 7.41 14.87
C LEU A 38 31.31 7.28 14.39
N PRO A 39 32.33 7.08 15.26
CA PRO A 39 33.71 6.90 14.80
C PRO A 39 33.97 5.57 14.08
N SER A 40 33.10 4.57 14.27
CA SER A 40 33.20 3.26 13.62
C SER A 40 32.52 3.20 12.25
N ASP A 41 31.90 4.30 11.82
CA ASP A 41 31.21 4.36 10.53
C ASP A 41 32.19 4.59 9.38
N HIS A 42 32.00 3.83 8.31
CA HIS A 42 32.73 4.01 7.06
C HIS A 42 32.08 5.12 6.24
N ARG A 43 32.83 6.17 5.90
CA ARG A 43 32.35 7.27 5.05
C ARG A 43 33.04 7.22 3.70
N ASN A 44 32.27 7.01 2.64
CA ASN A 44 32.78 6.92 1.28
C ASN A 44 31.68 7.33 0.27
N GLY A 45 31.90 7.13 -1.03
CA GLY A 45 30.92 7.45 -2.06
C GLY A 45 29.55 6.76 -1.88
N LEU A 46 29.50 5.59 -1.23
CA LEU A 46 28.25 4.90 -0.94
C LEU A 46 27.37 5.69 0.06
N SER A 47 27.97 6.43 0.99
CA SER A 47 27.23 7.29 1.92
C SER A 47 26.39 8.34 1.18
N VAL A 48 26.93 8.90 0.10
CA VAL A 48 26.22 9.89 -0.74
C VAL A 48 25.11 9.20 -1.54
N VAL A 49 25.41 8.06 -2.18
CA VAL A 49 24.43 7.30 -2.96
C VAL A 49 23.24 6.86 -2.09
N LEU A 50 23.51 6.29 -0.91
CA LEU A 50 22.46 5.86 0.01
C LEU A 50 21.72 7.04 0.66
N GLY A 51 22.39 8.19 0.89
CA GLY A 51 21.73 9.41 1.34
C GLY A 51 20.72 9.95 0.31
N VAL A 52 21.11 10.02 -0.97
CA VAL A 52 20.21 10.41 -2.07
C VAL A 52 19.09 9.39 -2.24
N ALA A 53 19.40 8.10 -2.19
CA ALA A 53 18.41 7.03 -2.27
C ALA A 53 17.42 7.08 -1.08
N ALA A 54 17.86 7.47 0.12
CA ALA A 54 16.98 7.65 1.28
C ALA A 54 15.96 8.76 1.02
N LEU A 55 16.40 9.92 0.52
CA LEU A 55 15.50 11.01 0.12
C LEU A 55 14.52 10.57 -0.97
N ALA A 56 15.01 9.89 -2.01
CA ALA A 56 14.18 9.38 -3.10
C ALA A 56 13.14 8.36 -2.60
N SER A 57 13.51 7.49 -1.64
CA SER A 57 12.59 6.51 -1.04
C SER A 57 11.51 7.16 -0.18
N GLY A 58 11.86 8.19 0.59
CA GLY A 58 10.88 8.98 1.35
C GLY A 58 9.94 9.75 0.44
N LEU A 59 10.43 10.24 -0.71
CA LEU A 59 9.57 10.79 -1.74
C LEU A 59 8.67 9.69 -2.28
N ALA A 60 9.16 8.52 -2.71
CA ALA A 60 8.34 7.45 -3.30
C ALA A 60 7.23 6.90 -2.38
N VAL A 61 7.20 7.22 -1.10
CA VAL A 61 6.25 6.69 -0.12
C VAL A 61 4.77 6.98 -0.47
N ALA A 62 4.43 8.13 -1.06
CA ALA A 62 3.03 8.41 -1.44
C ALA A 62 2.51 7.55 -2.61
N SER A 63 3.38 6.72 -3.17
CA SER A 63 3.12 5.85 -4.32
C SER A 63 2.92 4.37 -3.92
N ALA A 64 3.06 4.02 -2.64
CA ALA A 64 2.80 2.65 -2.18
C ALA A 64 1.32 2.52 -1.75
N GLY A 65 0.49 1.89 -2.58
CA GLY A 65 -0.84 1.41 -2.17
C GLY A 65 -0.76 0.18 -1.25
N ASP A 66 -1.90 -0.25 -0.70
CA ASP A 66 -2.04 -1.34 0.29
C ASP A 66 -1.58 -2.75 -0.16
N THR A 67 -1.07 -2.92 -1.38
CA THR A 67 -0.65 -4.23 -1.89
C THR A 67 0.87 -4.31 -2.00
N THR A 68 1.45 -5.31 -1.30
CA THR A 68 2.82 -5.84 -1.43
C THR A 68 3.84 -4.86 -2.02
N SER A 69 4.15 -3.80 -1.27
CA SER A 69 5.15 -2.83 -1.71
C SER A 69 6.56 -3.32 -1.35
N VAL A 70 7.42 -3.38 -2.36
CA VAL A 70 8.87 -3.41 -2.15
C VAL A 70 9.24 -2.11 -1.46
N SER A 71 9.70 -2.19 -0.21
CA SER A 71 10.07 -0.99 0.53
C SER A 71 11.46 -0.54 0.07
N ALA A 72 11.49 0.42 -0.85
CA ALA A 72 12.75 1.01 -1.31
C ALA A 72 13.53 1.66 -0.16
N SER A 73 12.84 2.18 0.87
CA SER A 73 13.50 2.71 2.07
C SER A 73 14.15 1.60 2.91
N PHE A 74 13.52 0.42 3.00
CA PHE A 74 14.12 -0.74 3.66
C PHE A 74 15.43 -1.18 3.00
N LEU A 75 15.46 -1.26 1.66
CA LEU A 75 16.69 -1.62 0.94
C LEU A 75 17.83 -0.64 1.28
N VAL A 76 17.54 0.66 1.26
CA VAL A 76 18.53 1.71 1.53
C VAL A 76 19.05 1.64 2.96
N THR A 77 18.17 1.50 3.95
CA THR A 77 18.56 1.47 5.37
C THR A 77 19.30 0.18 5.73
N ALA A 78 18.89 -0.96 5.17
CA ALA A 78 19.58 -2.23 5.38
C ALA A 78 20.99 -2.21 4.77
N LEU A 79 21.16 -1.67 3.55
CA LEU A 79 22.49 -1.52 2.95
C LEU A 79 23.37 -0.53 3.71
N ALA A 80 22.80 0.56 4.24
CA ALA A 80 23.54 1.49 5.09
C ALA A 80 23.99 0.81 6.40
N ALA A 81 23.13 -0.02 7.00
CA ALA A 81 23.47 -0.81 8.18
C ALA A 81 24.60 -1.81 7.92
N VAL A 82 24.56 -2.49 6.76
CA VAL A 82 25.57 -3.49 6.39
C VAL A 82 26.93 -2.87 6.05
N PHE A 83 26.96 -1.79 5.27
CA PHE A 83 28.22 -1.29 4.68
C PHE A 83 28.81 -0.06 5.36
N LEU A 84 27.98 0.79 5.98
CA LEU A 84 28.42 2.08 6.49
C LEU A 84 28.49 2.09 8.01
N GLY A 85 27.49 1.52 8.68
CA GLY A 85 27.47 1.39 10.15
C GLY A 85 26.26 2.06 10.81
N PRO A 86 26.19 2.04 12.16
CA PRO A 86 25.04 2.47 12.93
C PRO A 86 24.61 3.92 12.67
N ALA A 87 25.56 4.85 12.50
CA ALA A 87 25.19 6.25 12.32
C ALA A 87 24.58 6.50 10.94
N SER A 88 25.15 5.92 9.90
CA SER A 88 24.67 6.03 8.53
C SER A 88 23.33 5.31 8.35
N ALA A 89 23.14 4.17 9.00
CA ALA A 89 21.84 3.50 9.08
C ALA A 89 20.77 4.38 9.73
N TRP A 90 21.11 5.03 10.85
CA TRP A 90 20.21 5.97 11.52
C TRP A 90 19.89 7.17 10.62
N VAL A 91 20.90 7.81 10.01
CA VAL A 91 20.72 8.98 9.14
C VAL A 91 19.83 8.64 7.94
N THR A 92 20.10 7.52 7.24
CA THR A 92 19.28 7.11 6.09
C THR A 92 17.84 6.80 6.49
N ALA A 93 17.61 6.16 7.64
CA ALA A 93 16.27 5.92 8.17
C ALA A 93 15.53 7.23 8.49
N VAL A 94 16.20 8.16 9.18
CA VAL A 94 15.62 9.47 9.52
C VAL A 94 15.33 10.29 8.28
N LEU A 95 16.22 10.33 7.29
CA LEU A 95 16.00 11.06 6.04
C LEU A 95 14.81 10.49 5.28
N ALA A 96 14.72 9.17 5.13
CA ALA A 96 13.60 8.52 4.46
C ALA A 96 12.26 8.83 5.17
N GLU A 97 12.21 8.68 6.49
CA GLU A 97 11.00 8.92 7.28
C GLU A 97 10.62 10.40 7.38
N ALA A 98 11.57 11.31 7.46
CA ALA A 98 11.29 12.76 7.50
C ALA A 98 10.66 13.23 6.18
N VAL A 99 11.22 12.79 5.05
CA VAL A 99 10.67 13.10 3.73
C VAL A 99 9.30 12.44 3.53
N ALA A 100 9.15 11.18 3.95
CA ALA A 100 7.88 10.48 3.93
C ALA A 100 6.80 11.19 4.76
N ALA A 101 7.15 11.62 5.97
CA ALA A 101 6.26 12.34 6.87
C ALA A 101 5.82 13.68 6.29
N TRP A 102 6.75 14.42 5.67
CA TRP A 102 6.47 15.66 4.97
C TRP A 102 5.52 15.44 3.79
N ARG A 103 5.81 14.45 2.93
CA ARG A 103 4.99 14.16 1.73
C ARG A 103 3.58 13.68 2.09
N ARG A 104 3.42 12.91 3.17
CA ARG A 104 2.10 12.39 3.62
C ARG A 104 1.36 13.32 4.58
N HIS A 105 1.89 14.50 4.90
CA HIS A 105 1.35 15.39 5.93
C HIS A 105 1.02 14.65 7.25
N THR A 106 1.95 13.79 7.67
CA THR A 106 1.72 12.83 8.76
C THR A 106 1.57 13.56 10.11
N ARG A 107 0.64 13.10 10.96
CA ARG A 107 0.46 13.68 12.30
C ARG A 107 1.71 13.45 13.15
N ARG A 108 2.06 14.43 13.99
CA ARG A 108 3.29 14.43 14.82
C ARG A 108 3.50 13.14 15.63
N LEU A 109 2.42 12.57 16.17
CA LEU A 109 2.46 11.34 16.97
C LEU A 109 2.89 10.11 16.15
N LEU A 110 2.44 10.02 14.89
CA LEU A 110 2.79 8.93 13.98
C LEU A 110 4.23 9.05 13.47
N ILE A 111 4.78 10.26 13.40
CA ILE A 111 6.18 10.48 12.99
C ILE A 111 7.14 9.84 13.99
N ALA A 112 6.92 10.07 15.29
CA ALA A 112 7.76 9.48 16.34
C ALA A 112 7.72 7.94 16.31
N PHE A 113 6.53 7.38 16.05
CA PHE A 113 6.34 5.95 15.91
C PHE A 113 7.05 5.38 14.68
N ASN A 114 6.90 6.00 13.51
CA ASN A 114 7.57 5.56 12.28
C ASN A 114 9.09 5.65 12.40
N LEU A 115 9.61 6.74 12.98
CA LEU A 115 11.04 6.90 13.24
C LEU A 115 11.57 5.84 14.18
N PHE A 116 10.82 5.50 15.23
CA PHE A 116 11.17 4.41 16.14
C PHE A 116 11.19 3.06 15.41
N GLY A 117 10.16 2.76 14.62
CA GLY A 117 10.06 1.55 13.81
C GLY A 117 11.14 1.42 12.73
N ALA A 118 11.65 2.53 12.20
CA ALA A 118 12.68 2.53 11.17
C ALA A 118 14.11 2.52 11.76
N THR A 119 14.38 3.34 12.77
CA THR A 119 15.75 3.54 13.28
C THR A 119 16.22 2.41 14.18
N VAL A 120 15.36 1.87 15.07
CA VAL A 120 15.77 0.83 16.02
C VAL A 120 16.21 -0.45 15.30
N PRO A 121 15.44 -1.00 14.34
CA PRO A 121 15.90 -2.18 13.60
C PRO A 121 17.17 -1.94 12.79
N ALA A 122 17.26 -0.78 12.11
CA ALA A 122 18.42 -0.46 11.27
C ALA A 122 19.72 -0.31 12.09
N VAL A 123 19.66 0.39 13.23
CA VAL A 123 20.82 0.56 14.12
C VAL A 123 21.21 -0.77 14.76
N SER A 124 20.23 -1.56 15.22
CA SER A 124 20.49 -2.88 15.82
C SER A 124 21.17 -3.82 14.83
N ALA A 125 20.68 -3.84 13.59
CA ALA A 125 21.29 -4.55 12.48
C ALA A 125 22.75 -4.15 12.25
N ALA A 126 23.03 -2.85 12.18
CA ALA A 126 24.38 -2.35 11.96
C ALA A 126 25.35 -2.75 13.09
N VAL A 127 24.88 -2.72 14.35
CA VAL A 127 25.68 -3.18 15.50
C VAL A 127 26.00 -4.66 15.40
N VAL A 128 25.04 -5.50 14.99
CA VAL A 128 25.26 -6.94 14.79
C VAL A 128 26.27 -7.19 13.68
N VAL A 129 26.14 -6.51 12.53
CA VAL A 129 27.08 -6.65 11.41
C VAL A 129 28.50 -6.27 11.84
N GLN A 130 28.67 -5.12 12.50
CA GLN A 130 30.00 -4.70 12.98
C GLN A 130 30.60 -5.66 14.02
N ALA A 131 29.78 -6.30 14.85
CA ALA A 131 30.24 -7.23 15.87
C ALA A 131 30.68 -8.58 15.28
N VAL A 132 29.98 -9.06 14.25
CA VAL A 132 30.23 -10.38 13.63
C VAL A 132 31.27 -10.29 12.51
N GLU A 133 31.13 -9.30 11.63
CA GLU A 133 31.97 -9.16 10.43
C GLU A 133 32.31 -7.68 10.18
N PRO A 134 33.34 -7.14 10.87
CA PRO A 134 33.69 -5.72 10.81
C PRO A 134 34.27 -5.27 9.47
N LYS A 135 34.67 -6.20 8.60
CA LYS A 135 35.22 -5.92 7.26
C LYS A 135 34.34 -6.56 6.20
N VAL A 136 34.00 -5.80 5.17
CA VAL A 136 33.26 -6.29 4.01
C VAL A 136 34.05 -7.40 3.33
N SER A 137 33.43 -8.57 3.13
CA SER A 137 34.02 -9.71 2.44
C SER A 137 33.12 -10.21 1.30
N ASN A 138 33.70 -10.96 0.36
CA ASN A 138 32.96 -11.65 -0.70
C ASN A 138 32.80 -13.14 -0.36
N SER A 139 32.39 -13.45 0.86
CA SER A 139 32.23 -14.82 1.36
C SER A 139 30.76 -15.22 1.45
N VAL A 140 30.49 -16.54 1.42
CA VAL A 140 29.13 -17.07 1.67
C VAL A 140 28.63 -16.69 3.06
N GLY A 141 29.53 -16.66 4.05
CA GLY A 141 29.21 -16.24 5.42
C GLY A 141 28.72 -14.80 5.50
N PHE A 142 29.36 -13.88 4.78
CA PHE A 142 28.94 -12.49 4.69
C PHE A 142 27.53 -12.35 4.11
N TYR A 143 27.24 -13.00 2.98
CA TYR A 143 25.91 -12.92 2.39
C TYR A 143 24.83 -13.59 3.25
N ALA A 144 25.16 -14.66 3.99
CA ALA A 144 24.27 -15.26 4.96
C ALA A 144 23.99 -14.32 6.16
N LEU A 145 25.01 -13.61 6.65
CA LEU A 145 24.85 -12.58 7.68
C LEU A 145 23.96 -11.44 7.18
N VAL A 146 24.18 -10.94 5.96
CA VAL A 146 23.35 -9.91 5.33
C VAL A 146 21.89 -10.37 5.25
N ALA A 147 21.65 -11.61 4.84
CA ALA A 147 20.29 -12.18 4.77
C ALA A 147 19.64 -12.26 6.17
N ALA A 148 20.37 -12.75 7.17
CA ALA A 148 19.89 -12.90 8.54
C ALA A 148 19.55 -11.54 9.17
N VAL A 149 20.42 -10.54 8.96
CA VAL A 149 20.21 -9.18 9.46
C VAL A 149 19.04 -8.50 8.75
N ALA A 150 18.92 -8.64 7.42
CA ALA A 150 17.79 -8.13 6.66
C ALA A 150 16.44 -8.74 7.12
N ALA A 151 16.44 -10.05 7.40
CA ALA A 151 15.28 -10.73 7.98
C ALA A 151 14.98 -10.20 9.40
N GLY A 152 16.03 -10.04 10.23
CA GLY A 152 15.93 -9.48 11.57
C GLY A 152 15.33 -8.07 11.60
N ILE A 153 15.70 -7.20 10.65
CA ILE A 153 15.11 -5.87 10.50
C ILE A 153 13.60 -5.97 10.26
N ASN A 154 13.15 -6.84 9.35
CA ASN A 154 11.73 -7.02 9.06
C ASN A 154 10.96 -7.62 10.24
N VAL A 155 11.52 -8.64 10.91
CA VAL A 155 10.89 -9.29 12.06
C VAL A 155 10.76 -8.30 13.22
N LEU A 156 11.82 -7.55 13.53
CA LEU A 156 11.81 -6.56 14.60
C LEU A 156 10.86 -5.40 14.26
N GLY A 157 10.89 -4.91 13.02
CA GLY A 157 9.97 -3.88 12.53
C GLY A 157 8.50 -4.32 12.63
N TYR A 158 8.19 -5.56 12.23
CA TYR A 158 6.85 -6.13 12.40
C TYR A 158 6.47 -6.23 13.88
N ALA A 159 7.35 -6.72 14.76
CA ALA A 159 7.07 -6.84 16.18
C ALA A 159 6.77 -5.47 16.83
N LEU A 160 7.50 -4.44 16.43
CA LEU A 160 7.25 -3.05 16.84
C LEU A 160 5.87 -2.55 16.38
N ILE A 161 5.51 -2.80 15.12
CA ILE A 161 4.20 -2.43 14.58
C ILE A 161 3.09 -3.20 15.30
N ALA A 162 3.23 -4.52 15.43
CA ALA A 162 2.26 -5.36 16.11
C ALA A 162 2.04 -4.95 17.57
N TYR A 163 3.13 -4.67 18.31
CA TYR A 163 3.07 -4.18 19.69
C TYR A 163 2.26 -2.88 19.79
N THR A 164 2.54 -1.91 18.93
CA THR A 164 1.81 -0.62 18.97
C THR A 164 0.38 -0.73 18.50
N HIS A 165 0.09 -1.57 17.50
CA HIS A 165 -1.26 -1.86 17.05
C HIS A 165 -2.09 -2.45 18.18
N GLU A 166 -1.56 -3.49 18.84
CA GLU A 166 -2.22 -4.17 19.95
C GLU A 166 -2.41 -3.24 21.16
N ALA A 167 -1.40 -2.42 21.48
CA ALA A 167 -1.51 -1.44 22.56
C ALA A 167 -2.63 -0.41 22.33
N LEU A 168 -2.88 -0.03 21.07
CA LEU A 168 -3.85 0.99 20.69
C LEU A 168 -5.27 0.45 20.43
N HIS A 169 -5.40 -0.70 19.78
CA HIS A 169 -6.67 -1.22 19.26
C HIS A 169 -7.18 -2.46 20.01
N ARG A 170 -6.28 -3.24 20.63
CA ARG A 170 -6.61 -4.46 21.41
C ARG A 170 -7.55 -5.44 20.69
N ASP A 171 -7.35 -5.61 19.39
CA ASP A 171 -8.20 -6.43 18.52
C ASP A 171 -7.52 -7.73 18.05
N GLY A 172 -6.26 -7.96 18.42
CA GLY A 172 -5.50 -9.13 18.00
C GLY A 172 -5.22 -9.20 16.49
N ALA A 173 -5.47 -8.12 15.74
CA ALA A 173 -5.38 -8.14 14.27
C ALA A 173 -3.94 -8.38 13.75
N MET A 174 -2.93 -8.02 14.54
CA MET A 174 -1.50 -8.13 14.22
C MET A 174 -0.80 -9.30 14.93
N GLY A 175 -1.50 -10.42 15.12
CA GLY A 175 -0.90 -11.63 15.70
C GLY A 175 0.04 -12.41 14.76
N PRO A 176 0.66 -13.51 15.22
CA PRO A 176 1.63 -14.28 14.42
C PRO A 176 1.09 -14.80 13.08
N ARG A 177 -0.21 -15.04 12.97
CA ARG A 177 -0.85 -15.43 11.69
C ARG A 177 -0.83 -14.30 10.67
N ALA A 178 -0.96 -13.05 11.12
CA ALA A 178 -0.90 -11.89 10.25
C ALA A 178 0.53 -11.67 9.72
N PHE A 179 1.57 -12.00 10.51
CA PHE A 179 2.96 -11.97 10.05
C PHE A 179 3.18 -12.78 8.77
N PHE A 180 2.63 -14.00 8.71
CA PHE A 180 2.80 -14.87 7.53
C PHE A 180 2.16 -14.32 6.26
N ARG A 181 1.19 -13.38 6.35
CA ARG A 181 0.66 -12.68 5.18
C ARG A 181 1.71 -11.77 4.53
N PHE A 182 2.69 -11.30 5.30
CA PHE A 182 3.80 -10.48 4.82
C PHE A 182 5.03 -11.29 4.41
N ALA A 183 5.04 -12.61 4.61
CA ALA A 183 6.19 -13.47 4.32
C ALA A 183 6.72 -13.34 2.89
N PRO A 184 5.88 -13.29 1.83
CA PRO A 184 6.38 -13.09 0.46
C PRO A 184 7.16 -11.79 0.30
N SER A 185 6.65 -10.69 0.89
CA SER A 185 7.30 -9.38 0.87
C SER A 185 8.63 -9.39 1.64
N ILE A 186 8.68 -10.09 2.78
CA ILE A 186 9.91 -10.23 3.58
C ILE A 186 10.97 -11.01 2.80
N VAL A 187 10.59 -12.13 2.17
CA VAL A 187 11.52 -12.92 1.34
C VAL A 187 12.07 -12.07 0.20
N LEU A 188 11.22 -11.32 -0.50
CA LEU A 188 11.64 -10.43 -1.58
C LEU A 188 12.58 -9.32 -1.09
N ASN A 189 12.25 -8.69 0.04
CA ASN A 189 13.08 -7.65 0.66
C ASN A 189 14.46 -8.19 1.05
N VAL A 190 14.53 -9.36 1.68
CA VAL A 190 15.80 -10.02 2.04
C VAL A 190 16.61 -10.34 0.80
N ALA A 191 15.98 -10.94 -0.22
CA ALA A 191 16.63 -11.26 -1.49
C ALA A 191 17.20 -9.99 -2.16
N LEU A 192 16.46 -8.89 -2.14
CA LEU A 192 16.88 -7.62 -2.73
C LEU A 192 18.07 -7.00 -1.99
N VAL A 193 18.12 -7.08 -0.66
CA VAL A 193 19.26 -6.61 0.14
C VAL A 193 20.50 -7.45 -0.13
N VAL A 194 20.36 -8.78 -0.19
CA VAL A 194 21.47 -9.68 -0.52
C VAL A 194 21.98 -9.41 -1.94
N ALA A 195 21.08 -9.23 -2.91
CA ALA A 195 21.44 -8.88 -4.28
C ALA A 195 22.14 -7.52 -4.35
N GLY A 196 21.62 -6.50 -3.66
CA GLY A 196 22.25 -5.18 -3.57
C GLY A 196 23.65 -5.24 -2.96
N ALA A 197 23.81 -6.03 -1.89
CA ALA A 197 25.11 -6.26 -1.28
C ALA A 197 26.09 -6.95 -2.23
N ALA A 198 25.65 -8.00 -2.93
CA ALA A 198 26.49 -8.70 -3.91
C ALA A 198 26.89 -7.80 -5.09
N ILE A 199 25.97 -6.96 -5.58
CA ILE A 199 26.25 -5.98 -6.64
C ILE A 199 27.30 -4.98 -6.16
N TYR A 200 27.16 -4.43 -4.95
CA TYR A 200 28.14 -3.47 -4.43
C TYR A 200 29.52 -4.12 -4.22
N VAL A 201 29.58 -5.35 -3.68
CA VAL A 201 30.85 -6.05 -3.46
C VAL A 201 31.55 -6.41 -4.77
N LYS A 202 30.81 -6.84 -5.80
CA LYS A 202 31.39 -7.32 -7.07
C LYS A 202 31.64 -6.21 -8.10
N VAL A 203 30.78 -5.20 -8.14
CA VAL A 203 30.77 -4.14 -9.16
C VAL A 203 31.15 -2.78 -8.59
N GLY A 204 30.97 -2.57 -7.29
CA GLY A 204 31.27 -1.30 -6.63
C GLY A 204 30.15 -0.26 -6.79
N LEU A 205 30.55 1.00 -6.68
CA LEU A 205 29.63 2.15 -6.62
C LEU A 205 28.71 2.30 -7.86
N PRO A 206 29.21 2.14 -9.11
CA PRO A 206 28.35 2.25 -10.29
C PRO A 206 27.25 1.19 -10.32
N GLY A 207 27.58 -0.04 -9.91
CA GLY A 207 26.63 -1.16 -9.89
C GLY A 207 25.48 -0.92 -8.92
N ILE A 208 25.78 -0.50 -7.69
CA ILE A 208 24.72 -0.24 -6.70
C ILE A 208 23.88 0.98 -7.06
N ALA A 209 24.48 2.03 -7.63
CA ALA A 209 23.75 3.20 -8.10
C ALA A 209 22.76 2.83 -9.23
N PHE A 210 23.20 2.00 -10.19
CA PHE A 210 22.34 1.46 -11.23
C PHE A 210 21.21 0.59 -10.67
N ALA A 211 21.54 -0.34 -9.75
CA ALA A 211 20.55 -1.23 -9.14
C ALA A 211 19.48 -0.45 -8.35
N LEU A 212 19.88 0.54 -7.54
CA LEU A 212 18.93 1.40 -6.82
C LEU A 212 18.06 2.20 -7.78
N THR A 213 18.64 2.76 -8.85
CA THR A 213 17.88 3.47 -9.89
C THR A 213 16.84 2.56 -10.54
N ALA A 214 17.20 1.32 -10.87
CA ALA A 214 16.28 0.33 -11.43
C ALA A 214 15.17 -0.05 -10.44
N VAL A 215 15.49 -0.24 -9.16
CA VAL A 215 14.51 -0.51 -8.10
C VAL A 215 13.52 0.65 -7.94
N PHE A 216 14.00 1.90 -7.96
CA PHE A 216 13.13 3.08 -7.90
C PHE A 216 12.27 3.22 -9.16
N ALA A 217 12.82 2.99 -10.35
CA ALA A 217 12.07 3.01 -11.59
C ALA A 217 10.97 1.94 -11.60
N PHE A 218 11.28 0.72 -11.17
CA PHE A 218 10.31 -0.36 -11.05
C PHE A 218 9.23 -0.04 -10.00
N SER A 219 9.62 0.49 -8.85
CA SER A 219 8.68 0.90 -7.80
C SER A 219 7.72 1.99 -8.29
N TYR A 220 8.24 2.95 -9.05
CA TYR A 220 7.43 4.00 -9.67
C TYR A 220 6.47 3.45 -10.73
N MET A 221 6.94 2.55 -11.58
CA MET A 221 6.10 1.88 -12.59
C MET A 221 4.99 1.03 -11.94
N ALA A 222 5.32 0.28 -10.89
CA ALA A 222 4.37 -0.52 -10.14
C ALA A 222 3.27 0.36 -9.51
N TYR A 223 3.64 1.53 -8.98
CA TYR A 223 2.67 2.52 -8.51
C TYR A 223 1.75 3.02 -9.62
N LEU A 224 2.31 3.43 -10.77
CA LEU A 224 1.50 3.92 -11.88
C LEU A 224 0.51 2.86 -12.36
N LEU A 225 0.91 1.59 -12.35
CA LEU A 225 0.04 0.47 -12.69
C LEU A 225 -1.06 0.27 -11.64
N ASP A 226 -0.76 0.31 -10.34
CA ASP A 226 -1.78 0.24 -9.28
C ASP A 226 -2.77 1.41 -9.39
N GLN A 227 -2.27 2.62 -9.63
CA GLN A 227 -3.10 3.81 -9.84
C GLN A 227 -3.97 3.70 -11.10
N SER A 228 -3.46 3.10 -12.17
CA SER A 228 -4.24 2.82 -13.39
C SER A 228 -5.36 1.81 -13.10
N ARG A 229 -5.05 0.73 -12.39
CA ARG A 229 -6.03 -0.30 -11.99
C ARG A 229 -7.12 0.25 -11.09
N ARG A 230 -6.78 1.03 -10.06
CA ARG A 230 -7.76 1.66 -9.16
C ARG A 230 -8.70 2.60 -9.92
N ARG A 231 -8.18 3.40 -10.85
CA ARG A 231 -9.01 4.27 -11.71
C ARG A 231 -9.95 3.45 -12.59
N ALA A 232 -9.45 2.38 -13.23
CA ALA A 232 -10.29 1.49 -14.04
C ALA A 232 -11.43 0.87 -13.19
N GLN A 233 -11.13 0.41 -11.98
CA GLN A 233 -12.14 -0.12 -11.05
C GLN A 233 -13.16 0.95 -10.63
N GLN A 234 -12.73 2.18 -10.39
CA GLN A 234 -13.63 3.30 -10.08
C GLN A 234 -14.60 3.58 -11.22
N TYR A 235 -14.13 3.58 -12.47
CA TYR A 235 -15.02 3.74 -13.64
C TYR A 235 -16.09 2.65 -13.68
N VAL A 236 -15.71 1.38 -13.51
CA VAL A 236 -16.67 0.27 -13.47
C VAL A 236 -17.69 0.46 -12.34
N SER A 237 -17.24 0.83 -11.14
CA SER A 237 -18.14 1.05 -10.00
C SER A 237 -19.10 2.23 -10.20
N LEU A 238 -18.63 3.32 -10.83
CA LEU A 238 -19.46 4.49 -11.13
C LEU A 238 -20.48 4.15 -12.21
N SER A 239 -20.09 3.44 -13.28
CA SER A 239 -21.00 2.98 -14.32
C SER A 239 -22.13 2.14 -13.73
N TRP A 240 -21.83 1.18 -12.85
CA TRP A 240 -22.85 0.41 -12.15
C TRP A 240 -23.72 1.26 -11.22
N GLY A 241 -23.13 2.22 -10.50
CA GLY A 241 -23.88 3.13 -9.63
C GLY A 241 -24.86 4.03 -10.39
N VAL A 242 -24.44 4.59 -11.53
CA VAL A 242 -25.29 5.39 -12.43
C VAL A 242 -26.42 4.52 -12.96
N LEU A 243 -26.10 3.32 -13.43
CA LEU A 243 -27.07 2.37 -13.95
C LEU A 243 -28.14 2.00 -12.91
N ALA A 244 -27.70 1.64 -11.70
CA ALA A 244 -28.60 1.33 -10.59
C ALA A 244 -29.46 2.53 -10.17
N GLY A 245 -28.89 3.74 -10.21
CA GLY A 245 -29.62 4.99 -9.99
C GLY A 245 -30.72 5.23 -11.02
N LEU A 246 -30.42 5.03 -12.31
CA LEU A 246 -31.39 5.13 -13.39
C LEU A 246 -32.52 4.11 -13.24
N MET A 247 -32.20 2.84 -12.97
CA MET A 247 -33.20 1.80 -12.69
C MET A 247 -34.08 2.14 -11.48
N ARG A 248 -33.50 2.68 -10.40
CA ARG A 248 -34.28 3.10 -9.23
C ARG A 248 -35.18 4.29 -9.54
N SER A 249 -34.73 5.22 -10.38
CA SER A 249 -35.56 6.34 -10.82
C SER A 249 -36.72 5.89 -11.73
N LEU A 250 -36.49 4.87 -12.57
CA LEU A 250 -37.53 4.18 -13.35
C LEU A 250 -38.59 3.59 -12.42
N ASP A 251 -38.15 2.83 -11.41
CA ASP A 251 -39.04 2.16 -10.46
C ASP A 251 -39.93 3.16 -9.70
N VAL A 252 -39.37 4.31 -9.31
CA VAL A 252 -40.13 5.39 -8.66
C VAL A 252 -41.11 6.08 -9.61
N ARG A 253 -40.77 6.22 -10.91
CA ARG A 253 -41.61 6.92 -11.90
C ARG A 253 -42.71 6.02 -12.49
N ASP A 254 -42.41 4.75 -12.75
CA ASP A 254 -43.33 3.74 -13.30
C ASP A 254 -42.97 2.32 -12.81
N GLU A 255 -43.52 1.96 -11.65
CA GLU A 255 -43.36 0.66 -10.99
C GLU A 255 -43.77 -0.52 -11.90
N ARG A 256 -44.71 -0.30 -12.84
CA ARG A 256 -45.14 -1.33 -13.79
C ARG A 256 -44.09 -1.58 -14.86
N ALA A 257 -43.43 -0.53 -15.37
CA ALA A 257 -42.34 -0.65 -16.33
C ALA A 257 -41.12 -1.35 -15.70
N ALA A 258 -40.81 -1.07 -14.43
CA ALA A 258 -39.73 -1.76 -13.72
C ALA A 258 -40.00 -3.27 -13.56
N ARG A 259 -41.23 -3.66 -13.19
CA ARG A 259 -41.63 -5.08 -13.14
C ARG A 259 -41.57 -5.75 -14.52
N HIS A 260 -41.90 -5.03 -15.58
CA HIS A 260 -41.77 -5.53 -16.95
C HIS A 260 -40.30 -5.78 -17.30
N ALA A 261 -39.42 -4.80 -17.11
CA ALA A 261 -37.99 -4.93 -17.37
C ALA A 261 -37.36 -6.09 -16.59
N ALA A 262 -37.73 -6.27 -15.31
CA ALA A 262 -37.28 -7.41 -14.51
C ALA A 262 -37.77 -8.76 -15.04
N ALA A 263 -39.00 -8.84 -15.54
CA ALA A 263 -39.52 -10.05 -16.18
C ALA A 263 -38.79 -10.36 -17.49
N VAL A 264 -38.57 -9.34 -18.34
CA VAL A 264 -37.80 -9.46 -19.59
C VAL A 264 -36.37 -9.90 -19.32
N ALA A 265 -35.69 -9.31 -18.34
CA ALA A 265 -34.34 -9.70 -17.93
C ALA A 265 -34.26 -11.17 -17.52
N ARG A 266 -35.23 -11.65 -16.73
CA ARG A 266 -35.32 -13.07 -16.35
C ARG A 266 -35.51 -13.98 -17.55
N PHE A 267 -36.46 -13.66 -18.44
CA PHE A 267 -36.68 -14.47 -19.64
C PHE A 267 -35.48 -14.46 -20.57
N ALA A 268 -34.79 -13.33 -20.73
CA ALA A 268 -33.56 -13.24 -21.53
C ALA A 268 -32.47 -14.18 -20.99
N ARG A 269 -32.29 -14.23 -19.67
CA ARG A 269 -31.36 -15.15 -19.01
C ARG A 269 -31.75 -16.61 -19.22
N ASP A 270 -33.02 -16.95 -19.00
CA ASP A 270 -33.53 -18.32 -19.12
C ASP A 270 -33.43 -18.81 -20.57
N MET A 271 -33.67 -17.94 -21.56
CA MET A 271 -33.47 -18.24 -22.98
C MET A 271 -31.98 -18.47 -23.29
N ALA A 272 -31.09 -17.59 -22.85
CA ALA A 272 -29.64 -17.75 -23.02
C ALA A 272 -29.13 -19.07 -22.40
N GLN A 273 -29.66 -19.44 -21.22
CA GLN A 273 -29.37 -20.72 -20.59
C GLN A 273 -29.86 -21.90 -21.43
N SER A 274 -31.08 -21.82 -21.97
CA SER A 274 -31.70 -22.91 -22.74
C SER A 274 -30.98 -23.25 -24.05
N VAL A 275 -30.29 -22.26 -24.65
CA VAL A 275 -29.51 -22.43 -25.88
C VAL A 275 -28.04 -22.74 -25.61
N GLY A 276 -27.67 -22.99 -24.34
CA GLY A 276 -26.34 -23.45 -23.96
C GLY A 276 -25.27 -22.37 -23.87
N MET A 277 -25.63 -21.10 -23.70
CA MET A 277 -24.66 -20.01 -23.53
C MET A 277 -23.94 -20.12 -22.18
N SER A 278 -22.74 -19.55 -22.11
CA SER A 278 -21.94 -19.48 -20.88
C SER A 278 -22.64 -18.65 -19.80
N GLU A 279 -22.31 -18.87 -18.51
CA GLU A 279 -22.86 -18.05 -17.41
C GLU A 279 -22.63 -16.55 -17.63
N GLN A 280 -21.48 -16.18 -18.20
CA GLN A 280 -21.15 -14.79 -18.50
C GLN A 280 -22.09 -14.19 -19.56
N GLU A 281 -22.44 -14.95 -20.59
CA GLU A 281 -23.39 -14.54 -21.62
C GLU A 281 -24.84 -14.49 -21.10
N GLN A 282 -25.21 -15.42 -20.21
CA GLN A 282 -26.51 -15.41 -19.54
C GLN A 282 -26.68 -14.14 -18.68
N GLU A 283 -25.64 -13.76 -17.93
CA GLU A 283 -25.66 -12.56 -17.09
C GLU A 283 -25.67 -11.29 -17.94
N LEU A 284 -24.95 -11.28 -19.06
CA LEU A 284 -25.04 -10.20 -20.06
C LEU A 284 -26.46 -10.06 -20.63
N ALA A 285 -27.11 -11.17 -21.00
CA ALA A 285 -28.48 -11.17 -21.52
C ALA A 285 -29.49 -10.65 -20.48
N HIS A 286 -29.32 -11.04 -19.21
CA HIS A 286 -30.10 -10.50 -18.10
C HIS A 286 -29.94 -8.99 -17.97
N THR A 287 -28.71 -8.49 -17.90
CA THR A 287 -28.43 -7.06 -17.79
C THR A 287 -28.97 -6.28 -18.99
N ALA A 288 -28.85 -6.82 -20.21
CA ALA A 288 -29.40 -6.21 -21.42
C ALA A 288 -30.93 -6.10 -21.36
N GLY A 289 -31.63 -7.18 -20.95
CA GLY A 289 -33.09 -7.15 -20.80
C GLY A 289 -33.57 -6.15 -19.76
N LEU A 290 -32.82 -5.98 -18.67
CA LEU A 290 -33.12 -5.02 -17.60
C LEU A 290 -32.99 -3.56 -18.07
N LEU A 291 -32.22 -3.32 -19.13
CA LEU A 291 -31.87 -2.00 -19.66
C LEU A 291 -32.47 -1.68 -21.03
N HIS A 292 -33.16 -2.62 -21.67
CA HIS A 292 -33.48 -2.52 -23.09
C HIS A 292 -34.28 -1.24 -23.45
N ASP A 293 -35.17 -0.81 -22.55
CA ASP A 293 -36.01 0.38 -22.72
C ASP A 293 -35.47 1.64 -22.03
N ILE A 294 -34.19 1.68 -21.64
CA ILE A 294 -33.59 2.87 -21.00
C ILE A 294 -33.64 4.11 -21.92
N GLY A 295 -33.75 3.92 -23.24
CA GLY A 295 -33.91 4.99 -24.22
C GLY A 295 -35.31 5.63 -24.23
N HIS A 296 -36.33 4.98 -23.66
CA HIS A 296 -37.72 5.48 -23.65
C HIS A 296 -37.84 6.83 -22.90
N PHE A 297 -36.85 7.20 -22.08
CA PHE A 297 -36.76 8.51 -21.44
C PHE A 297 -36.47 9.68 -22.38
N ALA A 298 -35.92 9.42 -23.56
CA ALA A 298 -35.63 10.45 -24.56
C ALA A 298 -36.87 10.81 -25.40
N LEU A 299 -37.95 10.04 -25.29
CA LEU A 299 -39.20 10.27 -26.01
C LEU A 299 -39.99 11.42 -25.35
N SER A 300 -40.52 12.32 -26.17
CA SER A 300 -41.38 13.42 -25.72
C SER A 300 -42.62 12.88 -25.00
N ASP A 301 -43.07 13.56 -23.94
CA ASP A 301 -44.33 13.26 -23.23
C ASP A 301 -45.53 13.15 -24.19
N ARG A 302 -45.44 13.81 -25.36
CA ARG A 302 -46.44 13.71 -26.44
C ARG A 302 -46.60 12.27 -26.96
N VAL A 303 -45.50 11.55 -27.15
CA VAL A 303 -45.44 10.17 -27.68
C VAL A 303 -45.65 9.13 -26.55
N ALA A 304 -45.23 9.45 -25.33
CA ALA A 304 -45.29 8.53 -24.18
C ALA A 304 -46.67 8.45 -23.48
N GLU A 305 -47.63 9.31 -23.83
CA GLU A 305 -48.92 9.38 -23.14
C GLU A 305 -49.89 8.26 -23.58
N ARG A 306 -50.43 7.51 -22.62
CA ARG A 306 -51.32 6.37 -22.89
C ARG A 306 -52.70 6.83 -23.37
N GLY A 307 -53.24 6.11 -24.36
CA GLY A 307 -54.62 6.28 -24.83
C GLY A 307 -54.78 7.21 -26.03
N ARG A 308 -53.68 7.69 -26.61
CA ARG A 308 -53.67 8.46 -27.85
C ARG A 308 -53.27 7.57 -29.03
N THR A 309 -53.88 7.80 -30.18
CA THR A 309 -53.41 7.22 -31.44
C THR A 309 -52.26 8.07 -31.95
N LEU A 310 -51.08 7.47 -32.08
CA LEU A 310 -49.91 8.15 -32.64
C LEU A 310 -50.20 8.54 -34.09
N THR A 311 -49.81 9.75 -34.47
CA THR A 311 -49.83 10.22 -35.85
C THR A 311 -48.58 9.74 -36.59
N GLU A 312 -48.58 9.82 -37.93
CA GLU A 312 -47.42 9.40 -38.73
C GLU A 312 -46.14 10.18 -38.37
N ASP A 313 -46.29 11.46 -38.02
CA ASP A 313 -45.18 12.30 -37.55
C ASP A 313 -44.65 11.85 -36.18
N ASP A 314 -45.49 11.25 -35.33
CA ASP A 314 -45.07 10.71 -34.02
C ASP A 314 -44.30 9.38 -34.15
N TRP A 315 -44.53 8.61 -35.22
CA TRP A 315 -43.80 7.36 -35.51
C TRP A 315 -42.40 7.59 -36.10
N MET A 316 -42.18 8.76 -36.71
CA MET A 316 -40.94 9.12 -37.40
C MET A 316 -39.96 9.93 -36.54
N ALA A 317 -40.38 10.33 -35.33
CA ALA A 317 -39.62 11.12 -34.37
C ALA A 317 -38.77 10.25 -33.44
#